data_AF-A0A4U5P024-F1
#
_entry.id   AF-A0A4U5P024-F1
#
_cell.length_a   1.000
_cell.length_b   1.000
_cell.length_c   1.000
_cell.angle_alpha   90.00
_cell.angle_beta   90.00
_cell.angle_gamma   90.00
#
_symmetry.space_group_name_H-M   'P 1'
#
loop_
_entity.id
_entity.type
_entity.pdbx_description
1 polymer ?
#
loop_
_entity_poly.entity_id
_entity_poly.type
_entity_poly.pdbx_seq_one_letter_code
_entity_poly.pdbx_strand_id
1 'polypeptide(L)'
;MIPVNLSVEIPHLSIAELNRNLSEYLHQGDIIANKEHLETSQDIKRAKRNTINALNDTGLVWETNKPIPYTIDSNIENGDAKGTTLIKFINGGGCYSSVGKQYRTSSQTVSIGGGCSFFGIAAHEIGHALGMWHAQSRVDRDDYVNVVSSNVYPNLMYNYVKETAATNYNHKVRYDYGSIMHYEPSERHF
;
A
#
# COMPACT_ATOMS: atom_id res chain seq x y z
N MET A 1 38.87 8.93 27.85
CA MET A 1 37.97 7.99 27.15
C MET A 1 36.57 8.25 27.66
N ILE A 2 35.70 8.76 26.79
CA ILE A 2 34.26 8.93 27.07
C ILE A 2 33.60 7.63 26.61
N PRO A 3 32.80 6.94 27.45
CA PRO A 3 32.13 5.73 27.00
C PRO A 3 31.08 6.11 25.95
N VAL A 4 31.18 5.48 24.78
CA VAL A 4 30.14 5.53 23.76
C VAL A 4 28.96 4.75 24.33
N ASN A 5 27.88 5.46 24.64
CA ASN A 5 26.64 4.84 25.05
C ASN A 5 26.14 4.00 23.86
N LEU A 6 26.00 2.68 24.04
CA LEU A 6 25.37 1.83 23.02
C LEU A 6 24.02 2.46 22.69
N SER A 7 23.83 2.79 21.42
CA SER A 7 22.55 3.19 20.87
C SER A 7 21.47 2.23 21.35
N VAL A 8 20.44 2.77 21.99
CA VAL A 8 19.18 2.06 22.19
C VAL A 8 18.70 1.67 20.79
N GLU A 9 18.82 0.39 20.43
CA GLU A 9 18.08 -0.16 19.30
C GLU A 9 16.60 -0.01 19.66
N ILE A 10 15.96 1.01 19.08
CA ILE A 10 14.51 1.09 19.09
C ILE A 10 14.07 -0.11 18.24
N PRO A 11 13.33 -1.09 18.80
CA PRO A 11 12.86 -2.22 18.02
C PRO A 11 12.07 -1.66 16.83
N HIS A 12 12.49 -2.02 15.62
CA HIS A 12 11.75 -1.69 14.41
C HIS A 12 10.44 -2.46 14.46
N LEU A 13 9.37 -1.76 14.79
CA LEU A 13 8.02 -2.32 14.75
C LEU A 13 7.56 -2.43 13.30
N SER A 14 6.87 -3.51 12.97
CA SER A 14 6.24 -3.66 11.65
C SER A 14 5.04 -2.72 11.50
N ILE A 15 4.54 -2.55 10.27
CA ILE A 15 3.33 -1.75 10.00
C ILE A 15 2.13 -2.32 10.77
N ALA A 16 1.97 -3.66 10.83
CA ALA A 16 0.89 -4.27 11.60
C ALA A 16 0.96 -3.93 13.09
N GLU A 17 2.17 -3.89 13.66
CA GLU A 17 2.37 -3.58 15.08
C GLU A 17 2.11 -2.09 15.37
N LEU A 18 2.53 -1.21 14.45
CA LEU A 18 2.30 0.22 14.51
C LEU A 18 0.80 0.55 14.36
N ASN A 19 0.09 -0.21 13.53
CA ASN A 19 -1.35 -0.06 13.29
C ASN A 19 -2.24 -0.96 14.16
N ARG A 20 -1.72 -1.62 15.21
CA ARG A 20 -2.51 -2.61 15.97
C ARG A 20 -3.90 -2.09 16.42
N ASN A 21 -3.98 -0.82 16.81
CA ASN A 21 -5.21 -0.16 17.26
C ASN A 21 -6.08 0.40 16.12
N LEU A 22 -5.58 0.35 14.88
CA LEU A 22 -6.27 0.79 13.66
C LEU A 22 -6.66 -0.38 12.76
N SER A 23 -6.10 -1.57 13.02
CA SER A 23 -6.21 -2.75 12.15
C SER A 23 -7.65 -3.11 11.78
N GLU A 24 -8.60 -2.99 12.72
CA GLU A 24 -10.03 -3.27 12.47
C GLU A 24 -10.72 -2.27 11.51
N TYR A 25 -10.14 -1.08 11.34
CA TYR A 25 -10.66 -0.02 10.46
C TYR A 25 -9.96 0.00 9.08
N LEU A 26 -8.90 -0.78 8.92
CA LEU A 26 -8.05 -0.78 7.74
C LEU A 26 -8.10 -2.15 7.05
N HIS A 27 -8.27 -2.13 5.73
CA HIS A 27 -8.17 -3.34 4.93
C HIS A 27 -6.72 -3.80 4.90
N GLN A 28 -6.47 -5.09 5.15
CA GLN A 28 -5.10 -5.61 5.20
C GLN A 28 -4.21 -4.77 6.14
N GLY A 29 -4.76 -4.27 7.25
CA GLY A 29 -3.99 -3.60 8.31
C GLY A 29 -3.53 -2.16 8.04
N ASP A 30 -3.42 -1.71 6.79
CA ASP A 30 -2.87 -0.38 6.42
C ASP A 30 -3.53 0.27 5.19
N ILE A 31 -4.51 -0.39 4.55
CA ILE A 31 -5.20 0.17 3.39
C ILE A 31 -6.52 0.83 3.80
N ILE A 32 -6.69 2.10 3.46
CA ILE A 32 -8.00 2.76 3.47
C ILE A 32 -8.82 2.24 2.29
N ALA A 33 -9.72 1.31 2.55
CA ALA A 33 -10.69 0.84 1.57
C ALA A 33 -11.80 1.88 1.35
N ASN A 34 -12.04 2.28 0.10
CA ASN A 34 -13.18 3.12 -0.27
C ASN A 34 -14.26 2.24 -0.96
N LYS A 35 -15.52 2.69 -0.94
CA LYS A 35 -16.62 1.97 -1.61
C LYS A 35 -16.36 1.75 -3.10
N GLU A 36 -15.63 2.66 -3.74
CA GLU A 36 -15.29 2.58 -5.16
C GLU A 36 -14.36 1.38 -5.45
N HIS A 37 -13.41 1.04 -4.58
CA HIS A 37 -12.54 -0.14 -4.66
C HIS A 37 -13.30 -1.44 -4.34
N LEU A 38 -14.33 -1.37 -3.49
CA LEU A 38 -15.18 -2.52 -3.16
C LEU A 38 -16.23 -2.82 -4.25
N GLU A 39 -16.82 -1.78 -4.86
CA GLU A 39 -17.86 -1.87 -5.91
C GLU A 39 -17.25 -2.10 -7.31
N THR A 40 -16.01 -1.64 -7.56
CA THR A 40 -15.32 -1.85 -8.85
C THR A 40 -15.17 -3.32 -9.23
N SER A 41 -15.23 -4.26 -8.29
CA SER A 41 -15.20 -5.71 -8.59
C SER A 41 -16.23 -6.17 -9.64
N GLN A 42 -17.39 -5.48 -9.77
CA GLN A 42 -18.44 -5.82 -10.75
C GLN A 42 -18.37 -4.96 -12.05
N ASP A 43 -18.00 -3.68 -11.96
CA ASP A 43 -17.84 -2.77 -13.13
C ASP A 43 -16.50 -2.91 -13.87
N ILE A 44 -15.57 -3.67 -13.27
CA ILE A 44 -14.22 -3.95 -13.76
C ILE A 44 -14.18 -4.47 -15.20
N LYS A 45 -15.20 -5.18 -15.71
CA LYS A 45 -15.16 -5.72 -17.09
C LYS A 45 -15.20 -4.62 -18.16
N ARG A 46 -15.93 -3.54 -17.92
CA ARG A 46 -16.07 -2.41 -18.84
C ARG A 46 -14.93 -1.40 -18.64
N ALA A 47 -14.54 -1.15 -17.40
CA ALA A 47 -13.36 -0.35 -17.06
C ALA A 47 -12.06 -1.01 -17.58
N LYS A 48 -11.88 -2.34 -17.45
CA LYS A 48 -10.70 -3.07 -17.97
C LYS A 48 -10.42 -2.76 -19.43
N ARG A 49 -11.46 -2.69 -20.27
CA ARG A 49 -11.27 -2.53 -21.72
C ARG A 49 -10.76 -1.11 -22.04
N ASN A 50 -11.24 -0.10 -21.31
CA ASN A 50 -10.82 1.28 -21.48
C ASN A 50 -9.50 1.57 -20.74
N THR A 51 -9.29 1.01 -19.55
CA THR A 51 -8.07 1.14 -18.76
C THR A 51 -6.91 0.38 -19.38
N ILE A 52 -7.09 -0.83 -19.92
CA ILE A 52 -5.99 -1.54 -20.62
C ILE A 52 -5.59 -0.77 -21.88
N ASN A 53 -6.55 -0.23 -22.64
CA ASN A 53 -6.25 0.60 -23.80
C ASN A 53 -5.57 1.90 -23.39
N ALA A 54 -6.03 2.55 -22.32
CA ALA A 54 -5.37 3.74 -21.78
C ALA A 54 -3.97 3.42 -21.23
N LEU A 55 -3.78 2.34 -20.47
CA LEU A 55 -2.47 1.91 -19.94
C LEU A 55 -1.48 1.59 -21.07
N ASN A 56 -1.96 1.01 -22.16
CA ASN A 56 -1.15 0.76 -23.37
C ASN A 56 -0.85 2.04 -24.16
N ASP A 57 -1.80 2.98 -24.25
CA ASP A 57 -1.64 4.25 -24.99
C ASP A 57 -0.86 5.33 -24.20
N THR A 58 -0.87 5.28 -22.86
CA THR A 58 -0.32 6.34 -22.00
C THR A 58 1.03 6.02 -21.37
N GLY A 59 1.51 4.77 -21.47
CA GLY A 59 2.74 4.35 -20.79
C GLY A 59 2.63 4.36 -19.25
N LEU A 60 1.41 4.28 -18.72
CA LEU A 60 1.12 4.26 -17.27
C LEU A 60 1.42 2.91 -16.60
N VAL A 61 1.83 1.89 -17.37
CA VAL A 61 2.58 0.77 -16.79
C VAL A 61 3.99 1.29 -16.57
N TRP A 62 4.37 1.48 -15.30
CA TRP A 62 5.70 1.92 -14.94
C TRP A 62 6.75 1.03 -15.62
N GLU A 63 7.54 1.63 -16.52
CA GLU A 63 8.78 1.00 -16.95
C GLU A 63 9.70 1.00 -15.73
N THR A 64 10.05 -0.19 -15.23
CA THR A 64 10.90 -0.35 -14.04
C THR A 64 12.25 0.37 -14.13
N ASN A 65 12.63 0.79 -15.35
CA ASN A 65 13.88 1.46 -15.66
C ASN A 65 13.73 2.98 -15.80
N LYS A 66 12.53 3.54 -15.64
CA LYS A 66 12.26 4.98 -15.68
C LYS A 66 11.80 5.48 -14.31
N PRO A 67 12.49 6.48 -13.72
CA PRO A 67 12.05 7.08 -12.46
C PRO A 67 10.66 7.70 -12.59
N ILE A 68 9.89 7.63 -11.50
CA ILE A 68 8.65 8.38 -11.36
C ILE A 68 9.02 9.85 -11.10
N PRO A 69 8.65 10.81 -11.96
CA PRO A 69 8.90 12.21 -11.67
C PRO A 69 8.02 12.66 -10.50
N TYR A 70 8.61 13.31 -9.52
CA TYR A 70 7.89 13.90 -8.40
C TYR A 70 8.47 15.28 -8.06
N THR A 71 7.61 16.14 -7.51
CA THR A 71 7.98 17.45 -6.98
C THR A 71 7.42 17.55 -5.57
N ILE A 72 8.26 17.99 -4.64
CA ILE A 72 7.85 18.28 -3.27
C ILE A 72 7.71 19.79 -3.16
N ASP A 73 6.51 20.28 -2.88
CA ASP A 73 6.25 21.70 -2.64
C ASP A 73 5.36 21.84 -1.41
N SER A 74 5.91 22.43 -0.35
CA SER A 74 5.18 22.65 0.91
C SER A 74 4.16 23.78 0.82
N ASN A 75 4.17 24.59 -0.25
CA ASN A 75 3.25 25.71 -0.44
C ASN A 75 1.97 25.31 -1.17
N ILE A 76 1.88 24.08 -1.69
CA ILE A 76 0.72 23.59 -2.42
C ILE A 76 -0.09 22.67 -1.51
N GLU A 77 -1.24 23.15 -1.06
CA GLU A 77 -2.12 22.37 -0.18
C GLU A 77 -3.13 21.49 -0.93
N ASN A 78 -3.45 21.85 -2.17
CA ASN A 78 -4.47 21.22 -2.99
C ASN A 78 -4.03 21.13 -4.44
N GLY A 79 -4.43 20.05 -5.11
CA GLY A 79 -4.28 19.93 -6.55
C GLY A 79 -5.15 20.93 -7.32
N ASP A 80 -4.91 21.02 -8.62
CA ASP A 80 -5.45 22.07 -9.47
C ASP A 80 -6.82 21.73 -10.09
N ALA A 81 -7.45 22.72 -10.71
CA ALA A 81 -8.72 22.57 -11.43
C ALA A 81 -8.60 21.63 -12.66
N LYS A 82 -7.39 21.20 -13.04
CA LYS A 82 -7.15 20.21 -14.10
C LYS A 82 -7.24 18.77 -13.59
N GLY A 83 -7.58 18.58 -12.30
CA GLY A 83 -7.77 17.27 -11.70
C GLY A 83 -6.45 16.65 -11.22
N THR A 84 -5.42 17.44 -10.95
CA THR A 84 -4.26 16.97 -10.20
C THR A 84 -4.73 16.60 -8.79
N THR A 85 -4.31 15.43 -8.29
CA THR A 85 -4.52 15.04 -6.88
C THR A 85 -3.14 14.93 -6.27
N LEU A 86 -2.89 15.66 -5.19
CA LEU A 86 -1.60 15.65 -4.49
C LEU A 86 -1.56 14.55 -3.43
N ILE A 87 -0.38 14.01 -3.17
CA ILE A 87 -0.13 13.20 -1.98
C ILE A 87 0.25 14.16 -0.85
N LYS A 88 -0.52 14.14 0.24
CA LYS A 88 -0.27 14.92 1.45
C LYS A 88 0.13 13.98 2.58
N PHE A 89 1.38 14.10 3.04
CA PHE A 89 1.84 13.37 4.21
C PHE A 89 1.29 14.00 5.48
N ILE A 90 0.70 13.18 6.36
CA ILE A 90 0.15 13.62 7.64
C ILE A 90 0.63 12.70 8.77
N ASN A 91 0.58 13.19 10.01
CA ASN A 91 0.70 12.33 11.18
C ASN A 91 -0.71 11.90 11.62
N GLY A 92 -1.20 10.77 11.09
CA GLY A 92 -2.54 10.23 11.36
C GLY A 92 -2.64 9.22 12.50
N GLY A 93 -1.54 8.97 13.23
CA GLY A 93 -1.52 7.99 14.33
C GLY A 93 -1.24 6.54 13.92
N GLY A 94 -0.81 6.31 12.67
CA GLY A 94 -0.40 5.01 12.13
C GLY A 94 0.27 5.16 10.76
N CYS A 95 0.57 4.04 10.09
CA CYS A 95 1.13 4.00 8.74
C CYS A 95 0.05 3.48 7.79
N TYR A 96 -0.53 4.31 6.95
CA TYR A 96 -1.61 3.85 6.08
C TYR A 96 -1.85 4.78 4.89
N SER A 97 -2.44 4.22 3.84
CA SER A 97 -2.69 4.92 2.58
C SER A 97 -3.90 4.35 1.84
N SER A 98 -4.46 5.11 0.90
CA SER A 98 -5.39 4.55 -0.09
C SER A 98 -4.61 3.94 -1.25
N VAL A 99 -5.18 2.92 -1.90
CA VAL A 99 -4.55 2.35 -3.10
C VAL A 99 -4.88 3.20 -4.33
N GLY A 100 -3.85 3.74 -4.98
CA GLY A 100 -3.96 4.51 -6.22
C GLY A 100 -4.57 5.91 -6.04
N LYS A 101 -4.71 6.62 -7.17
CA LYS A 101 -5.20 8.01 -7.20
C LYS A 101 -6.67 8.11 -6.79
N GLN A 102 -6.94 8.98 -5.82
CA GLN A 102 -8.28 9.31 -5.35
C GLN A 102 -8.88 10.47 -6.19
N TYR A 103 -9.62 10.15 -7.25
CA TYR A 103 -10.09 11.14 -8.24
C TYR A 103 -11.14 12.15 -7.74
N ARG A 104 -11.77 11.88 -6.59
CA ARG A 104 -12.80 12.75 -6.01
C ARG A 104 -12.26 13.80 -5.03
N THR A 105 -10.94 13.86 -4.86
CA THR A 105 -10.28 14.81 -3.98
C THR A 105 -9.10 15.50 -4.67
N SER A 106 -8.86 16.76 -4.31
CA SER A 106 -7.70 17.55 -4.71
C SER A 106 -6.43 17.15 -3.94
N SER A 107 -6.58 16.48 -2.79
CA SER A 107 -5.46 15.93 -2.01
C SER A 107 -5.85 14.59 -1.38
N GLN A 108 -4.98 13.60 -1.51
CA GLN A 108 -5.10 12.31 -0.85
C GLN A 108 -4.03 12.20 0.24
N THR A 109 -4.39 11.66 1.39
CA THR A 109 -3.50 11.59 2.53
C THR A 109 -2.73 10.28 2.56
N VAL A 110 -1.45 10.36 2.90
CA VAL A 110 -0.63 9.23 3.34
C VAL A 110 -0.27 9.49 4.80
N SER A 111 -0.65 8.57 5.70
CA SER A 111 -0.30 8.70 7.10
C SER A 111 1.10 8.15 7.35
N ILE A 112 1.99 9.00 7.85
CA ILE A 112 3.30 8.63 8.37
C ILE A 112 3.31 9.07 9.84
N GLY A 113 2.73 8.21 10.69
CA GLY A 113 2.67 8.41 12.13
C GLY A 113 4.00 8.20 12.85
N GLY A 114 3.94 8.25 14.20
CA GLY A 114 5.11 7.91 15.02
C GLY A 114 5.59 6.48 14.75
N GLY A 115 6.88 6.33 14.40
CA GLY A 115 7.46 5.03 14.04
C GLY A 115 7.38 4.68 12.55
N CYS A 116 6.59 5.41 11.74
CA CYS A 116 6.42 5.14 10.31
C CYS A 116 7.46 5.81 9.40
N SER A 117 8.35 6.65 9.95
CA SER A 117 9.29 7.47 9.16
C SER A 117 10.52 6.70 8.67
N PHE A 118 10.60 5.39 8.92
CA PHE A 118 11.62 4.53 8.33
C PHE A 118 11.42 4.47 6.81
N PHE A 119 12.53 4.48 6.07
CA PHE A 119 12.49 4.48 4.60
C PHE A 119 11.60 3.37 4.03
N GLY A 120 11.72 2.15 4.57
CA GLY A 120 10.93 1.01 4.14
C GLY A 120 9.42 1.23 4.28
N ILE A 121 8.99 1.72 5.44
CA ILE A 121 7.57 1.97 5.75
C ILE A 121 7.05 3.14 4.90
N ALA A 122 7.77 4.25 4.84
CA ALA A 122 7.35 5.39 4.03
C ALA A 122 7.25 5.02 2.54
N ALA A 123 8.19 4.23 2.02
CA ALA A 123 8.13 3.75 0.63
C ALA A 123 6.98 2.76 0.40
N HIS A 124 6.64 1.91 1.38
CA HIS A 124 5.48 1.03 1.34
C HIS A 124 4.18 1.83 1.18
N GLU A 125 3.96 2.85 2.02
CA GLU A 125 2.75 3.67 1.97
C GLU A 125 2.62 4.51 0.70
N ILE A 126 3.76 4.99 0.17
CA ILE A 126 3.82 5.62 -1.15
C ILE A 126 3.48 4.59 -2.24
N GLY A 127 3.95 3.35 -2.12
CA GLY A 127 3.60 2.23 -3.00
C GLY A 127 2.09 2.03 -3.08
N HIS A 128 1.39 2.02 -1.95
CA HIS A 128 -0.08 2.03 -1.93
C HIS A 128 -0.65 3.23 -2.69
N ALA A 129 -0.20 4.45 -2.39
CA ALA A 129 -0.70 5.66 -3.05
C ALA A 129 -0.52 5.64 -4.57
N LEU A 130 0.51 4.93 -5.05
CA LEU A 130 0.81 4.72 -6.48
C LEU A 130 0.02 3.56 -7.10
N GLY A 131 -0.72 2.77 -6.32
CA GLY A 131 -1.60 1.71 -6.80
C GLY A 131 -1.16 0.29 -6.48
N MET A 132 -0.15 0.11 -5.64
CA MET A 132 0.34 -1.22 -5.28
C MET A 132 -0.49 -1.82 -4.15
N TRP A 133 -0.97 -3.03 -4.35
CA TRP A 133 -1.51 -3.87 -3.29
C TRP A 133 -0.41 -4.72 -2.67
N HIS A 134 -0.73 -5.35 -1.56
CA HIS A 134 0.13 -6.33 -0.95
C HIS A 134 0.47 -7.52 -1.87
N ALA A 135 1.71 -7.96 -1.80
CA ALA A 135 2.23 -9.08 -2.59
C ALA A 135 1.61 -10.42 -2.14
N GLN A 136 1.43 -10.63 -0.83
CA GLN A 136 0.80 -11.85 -0.30
C GLN A 136 -0.69 -11.96 -0.63
N SER A 137 -1.28 -10.88 -1.15
CA SER A 137 -2.67 -10.81 -1.57
C SER A 137 -2.82 -11.04 -3.07
N ARG A 138 -1.74 -11.32 -3.81
CA ARG A 138 -1.83 -11.67 -5.24
C ARG A 138 -2.74 -12.87 -5.47
N VAL A 139 -3.40 -12.88 -6.63
CA VAL A 139 -4.26 -13.99 -7.07
C VAL A 139 -3.54 -15.34 -7.11
N ASP A 140 -2.26 -15.32 -7.48
CA ASP A 140 -1.38 -16.47 -7.66
C ASP A 140 -0.55 -16.80 -6.41
N ARG A 141 -0.77 -16.13 -5.28
CA ARG A 141 0.08 -16.27 -4.09
C ARG A 141 0.17 -17.70 -3.55
N ASP A 142 -0.90 -18.51 -3.69
CA ASP A 142 -0.94 -19.90 -3.18
C ASP A 142 0.05 -20.82 -3.94
N ASP A 143 0.57 -20.39 -5.10
CA ASP A 143 1.63 -21.11 -5.82
C ASP A 143 3.02 -20.87 -5.21
N TYR A 144 3.15 -19.90 -4.29
CA TYR A 144 4.44 -19.40 -3.78
C TYR A 144 4.54 -19.40 -2.25
N VAL A 145 3.44 -19.11 -1.55
CA VAL A 145 3.38 -19.03 -0.09
C VAL A 145 2.11 -19.70 0.43
N ASN A 146 2.20 -20.27 1.64
CA ASN A 146 1.06 -20.84 2.34
C ASN A 146 0.69 -19.96 3.54
N VAL A 147 -0.58 -19.57 3.64
CA VAL A 147 -1.10 -18.93 4.84
C VAL A 147 -1.49 -20.02 5.84
N VAL A 148 -0.71 -20.15 6.90
CA VAL A 148 -0.98 -21.09 7.99
C VAL A 148 -2.10 -20.53 8.86
N SER A 149 -3.35 -20.75 8.44
CA SER A 149 -4.54 -20.14 9.06
C SER A 149 -4.70 -20.45 10.55
N SER A 150 -4.18 -21.59 11.03
CA SER A 150 -4.16 -21.93 12.47
C SER A 150 -3.33 -20.98 13.32
N ASN A 151 -2.40 -20.23 12.71
CA ASN A 151 -1.52 -19.28 13.38
C ASN A 151 -2.02 -17.83 13.27
N VAL A 152 -3.16 -17.62 12.59
CA VAL A 152 -3.76 -16.30 12.40
C VAL A 152 -4.95 -16.18 13.34
N TYR A 153 -5.05 -15.07 14.08
CA TYR A 153 -6.22 -14.81 14.90
C TYR A 153 -7.49 -14.78 14.04
N PRO A 154 -8.59 -15.45 14.44
CA PRO A 154 -9.78 -15.59 13.60
C PRO A 154 -10.35 -14.25 13.10
N ASN A 155 -10.31 -13.21 13.92
CA ASN A 155 -10.78 -11.87 13.58
C ASN A 155 -9.87 -11.13 12.60
N LEU A 156 -8.66 -11.63 12.31
CA LEU A 156 -7.67 -11.00 11.42
C LEU A 156 -7.48 -11.77 10.11
N MET A 157 -8.22 -12.87 9.91
CA MET A 157 -8.15 -13.68 8.69
C MET A 157 -8.46 -12.89 7.41
N TYR A 158 -9.27 -11.84 7.51
CA TYR A 158 -9.61 -10.99 6.37
C TYR A 158 -8.37 -10.29 5.76
N ASN A 159 -7.31 -10.06 6.54
CA ASN A 159 -6.05 -9.47 6.05
C ASN A 159 -5.26 -10.38 5.09
N TYR A 160 -5.62 -11.66 5.02
CA TYR A 160 -4.95 -12.67 4.19
C TYR A 160 -5.77 -13.09 2.96
N VAL A 161 -6.91 -12.42 2.74
CA VAL A 161 -7.76 -12.65 1.57
C VAL A 161 -7.05 -12.18 0.30
N LYS A 162 -7.06 -13.02 -0.73
CA LYS A 162 -6.50 -12.68 -2.04
C LYS A 162 -7.34 -11.61 -2.72
N GLU A 163 -6.66 -10.64 -3.32
CA GLU A 163 -7.22 -9.71 -4.27
C GLU A 163 -7.60 -10.41 -5.58
N THR A 164 -8.37 -9.72 -6.41
CA THR A 164 -8.80 -10.27 -7.71
C THR A 164 -7.79 -9.94 -8.81
N ALA A 165 -7.87 -10.64 -9.95
CA ALA A 165 -7.01 -10.35 -11.12
C ALA A 165 -7.33 -9.00 -11.81
N ALA A 166 -8.23 -8.22 -11.21
CA ALA A 166 -8.56 -6.88 -11.66
C ALA A 166 -8.06 -5.79 -10.71
N THR A 167 -7.94 -6.09 -9.41
CA THR A 167 -7.34 -5.19 -8.41
C THR A 167 -5.83 -5.43 -8.29
N ASN A 168 -5.39 -6.69 -8.36
CA ASN A 168 -3.99 -7.09 -8.21
C ASN A 168 -3.55 -7.97 -9.39
N TYR A 169 -3.39 -7.33 -10.56
CA TYR A 169 -2.78 -7.97 -11.72
C TYR A 169 -1.26 -7.93 -11.58
N ASN A 170 -0.60 -9.09 -11.65
CA ASN A 170 0.85 -9.19 -11.44
C ASN A 170 1.71 -8.63 -12.60
N HIS A 171 1.10 -8.08 -13.66
CA HIS A 171 1.78 -7.53 -14.85
C HIS A 171 2.84 -8.47 -15.47
N LYS A 172 2.65 -9.80 -15.33
CA LYS A 172 3.62 -10.84 -15.73
C LYS A 172 4.97 -10.78 -14.99
N VAL A 173 5.03 -10.04 -13.89
CA VAL A 173 6.16 -10.03 -12.96
C VAL A 173 6.06 -11.26 -12.04
N ARG A 174 7.20 -11.89 -11.78
CA ARG A 174 7.30 -13.04 -10.88
C ARG A 174 6.91 -12.65 -9.46
N TYR A 175 6.58 -13.65 -8.65
CA TYR A 175 6.38 -13.43 -7.21
C TYR A 175 7.71 -13.01 -6.57
N ASP A 176 7.68 -11.93 -5.79
CA ASP A 176 8.86 -11.37 -5.12
C ASP A 176 8.65 -11.44 -3.61
N TYR A 177 9.37 -12.36 -2.97
CA TYR A 177 9.37 -12.54 -1.52
C TYR A 177 10.03 -11.38 -0.78
N GLY A 178 10.92 -10.62 -1.44
CA GLY A 178 11.59 -9.45 -0.89
C GLY A 178 10.88 -8.14 -1.22
N SER A 179 9.68 -8.20 -1.79
CA SER A 179 8.90 -7.00 -2.10
C SER A 179 8.63 -6.22 -0.83
N ILE A 180 8.82 -4.91 -0.90
CA ILE A 180 8.46 -3.98 0.19
C ILE A 180 6.96 -4.03 0.52
N MET A 181 6.13 -4.54 -0.41
CA MET A 181 4.70 -4.75 -0.24
C MET A 181 4.34 -6.17 0.25
N HIS A 182 5.31 -6.99 0.63
CA HIS A 182 5.05 -8.33 1.16
C HIS A 182 5.05 -8.29 2.70
N TYR A 183 4.04 -8.88 3.32
CA TYR A 183 4.05 -9.10 4.78
C TYR A 183 5.28 -9.88 5.24
N GLU A 184 5.74 -9.63 6.45
CA GLU A 184 6.79 -10.45 7.03
C GLU A 184 6.30 -11.90 7.26
N PRO A 185 7.17 -12.91 7.15
CA PRO A 185 6.79 -14.30 7.43
C PRO A 185 6.21 -14.52 8.84
N SER A 186 6.57 -13.64 9.78
CA SER A 186 6.07 -13.63 11.16
C SER A 186 5.26 -12.39 11.48
N GLU A 187 4.57 -11.79 10.52
CA GLU A 187 3.70 -10.63 10.75
C GLU A 187 2.72 -10.94 11.89
N ARG A 188 2.95 -10.33 13.06
CA ARG A 188 2.12 -10.52 14.25
C ARG A 188 1.07 -9.43 14.30
N HIS A 189 -0.13 -9.75 13.87
CA HIS A 189 -1.31 -8.99 14.27
C HIS A 189 -1.67 -9.45 15.69
N PHE A 190 -1.40 -8.61 16.70
CA PHE A 190 -1.63 -8.93 18.12
C PHE A 190 -3.10 -8.83 18.55
#